data_AF-A0A7C4WM73-F1
#
_entry.id   AF-A0A7C4WM73-F1
#
_cell.length_a   1.000
_cell.length_b   1.000
_cell.length_c   1.000
_cell.angle_alpha   90.00
_cell.angle_beta   90.00
_cell.angle_gamma   90.00
#
_symmetry.space_group_name_H-M   'P 1'
#
loop_
_entity.id
_entity.type
_entity.pdbx_description
1 polymer ?
#
loop_
_entity_poly.entity_id
_entity_poly.type
_entity_poly.pdbx_seq_one_letter_code
_entity_poly.pdbx_strand_id
1 'polypeptide(L)'
;MEAGRRKVVGVVALVLLAAATLAFMSEREPAAWVEAAKAGYHLAETGAFSLWWCEATYKVGRTFPRPPPPQTAQPVRIEAARNEYEPFQLVITPKVHLKRLRLRLEPFEPVEQAPAAATPVWDEVALVDYVPV
;
A
#
# COMPACT_ATOMS: atom_id res chain seq x y z
N MET A 1 28.37 84.28 8.37
CA MET A 1 28.26 83.23 7.34
C MET A 1 27.26 82.21 7.84
N GLU A 2 26.14 82.20 7.15
CA GLU A 2 24.91 81.48 7.44
C GLU A 2 24.78 80.32 6.45
N ALA A 3 24.13 79.23 6.87
CA ALA A 3 23.50 78.13 6.13
C ALA A 3 23.86 76.80 6.82
N GLY A 4 22.94 75.94 7.27
CA GLY A 4 21.52 75.84 6.99
C GLY A 4 21.19 74.36 6.73
N ARG A 5 20.22 73.82 7.47
CA ARG A 5 19.37 72.65 7.14
C ARG A 5 20.08 71.27 7.19
N ARG A 6 19.51 70.17 7.72
CA ARG A 6 18.11 69.70 7.76
C ARG A 6 17.89 68.80 8.98
N LYS A 7 16.67 68.83 9.54
CA LYS A 7 16.12 67.78 10.41
C LYS A 7 15.82 66.55 9.56
N VAL A 8 16.19 65.36 10.02
CA VAL A 8 15.47 64.12 9.72
C VAL A 8 15.34 63.33 11.02
N VAL A 9 14.12 63.27 11.52
CA VAL A 9 13.66 62.32 12.54
C VAL A 9 13.46 61.00 11.80
N GLY A 10 14.26 59.99 12.11
CA GLY A 10 14.12 58.64 11.60
C GLY A 10 13.65 57.72 12.70
N VAL A 11 12.36 57.40 12.70
CA VAL A 11 11.74 56.35 13.51
C VAL A 11 12.45 55.03 13.23
N VAL A 12 13.16 54.47 14.22
CA VAL A 12 13.64 53.08 14.11
C VAL A 12 12.45 52.19 14.41
N ALA A 13 11.85 51.66 13.34
CA ALA A 13 10.76 50.71 13.42
C ALA A 13 11.25 49.42 14.09
N LEU A 14 10.63 49.11 15.22
CA LEU A 14 10.67 47.84 15.90
C LEU A 14 10.05 46.75 14.99
N VAL A 15 10.87 45.88 14.38
CA VAL A 15 10.37 44.62 13.80
C VAL A 15 10.71 43.50 14.78
N LEU A 16 9.85 43.36 15.78
CA LEU A 16 9.79 42.17 16.62
C LEU A 16 9.10 41.03 15.85
N LEU A 17 9.62 39.82 16.02
CA LEU A 17 8.95 38.53 15.82
C LEU A 17 8.43 38.24 14.41
N ALA A 18 9.30 37.71 13.54
CA ALA A 18 8.88 36.74 12.52
C ALA A 18 9.74 35.47 12.52
N ALA A 19 10.63 35.31 13.51
CA ALA A 19 11.45 34.10 13.64
C ALA A 19 10.75 32.97 14.44
N ALA A 20 9.53 33.19 14.96
CA ALA A 20 8.86 32.26 15.87
C ALA A 20 7.53 31.68 15.36
N THR A 21 7.14 31.94 14.10
CA THR A 21 5.82 31.51 13.56
C THR A 21 5.84 30.97 12.13
N LEU A 22 7.01 30.68 11.54
CA LEU A 22 7.13 29.90 10.30
C LEU A 22 7.86 28.55 10.50
N ALA A 23 7.85 28.01 11.72
CA ALA A 23 8.12 26.59 11.96
C ALA A 23 6.82 25.80 12.19
N PHE A 24 5.68 26.36 11.76
CA PHE A 24 4.44 25.61 11.67
C PHE A 24 4.48 24.76 10.40
N MET A 25 4.41 23.45 10.62
CA MET A 25 4.34 22.39 9.62
C MET A 25 5.70 22.07 8.97
N SER A 26 6.63 21.58 9.80
CA SER A 26 7.41 20.43 9.32
C SER A 26 6.40 19.43 8.78
N GLU A 27 6.38 19.25 7.46
CA GLU A 27 5.66 18.15 6.84
C GLU A 27 6.02 16.91 7.67
N ARG A 28 5.01 16.31 8.33
CA ARG A 28 5.18 14.94 8.79
C ARG A 28 5.38 14.16 7.51
N GLU A 29 6.64 13.94 7.13
CA GLU A 29 7.05 12.79 6.34
C GLU A 29 6.14 11.65 6.79
N PRO A 30 5.21 11.16 5.95
CA PRO A 30 4.28 10.14 6.38
C PRO A 30 5.16 9.03 6.93
N ALA A 31 5.03 8.79 8.24
CA ALA A 31 5.91 7.93 9.00
C ALA A 31 6.17 6.72 8.14
N ALA A 32 7.44 6.54 7.74
CA ALA A 32 7.85 5.45 6.89
C ALA A 32 7.15 4.20 7.44
N TRP A 33 6.19 3.68 6.67
CA TRP A 33 5.40 2.51 6.99
C TRP A 33 6.34 1.31 6.89
N VAL A 34 7.34 1.27 7.78
CA VAL A 34 8.55 0.44 7.73
C VAL A 34 8.25 -1.06 7.85
N GLU A 35 6.98 -1.45 7.94
CA GLU A 35 6.52 -2.83 7.72
C GLU A 35 6.25 -3.18 6.25
N ALA A 36 6.18 -2.22 5.33
CA ALA A 36 5.94 -2.46 3.90
C ALA A 36 7.11 -3.17 3.19
N ALA A 37 8.31 -3.20 3.78
CA ALA A 37 9.50 -3.75 3.13
C ALA A 37 9.49 -5.28 3.00
N LYS A 38 8.53 -6.00 3.61
CA LYS A 38 8.47 -7.48 3.59
C LYS A 38 7.06 -8.07 3.49
N ALA A 39 6.05 -7.28 3.12
CA ALA A 39 4.70 -7.81 2.99
C ALA A 39 4.49 -8.50 1.64
N GLY A 40 3.90 -9.70 1.68
CA GLY A 40 3.49 -10.46 0.51
C GLY A 40 4.53 -11.41 -0.08
N TYR A 41 4.04 -12.26 -0.98
CA TYR A 41 4.70 -13.46 -1.45
C TYR A 41 4.54 -13.56 -2.97
N HIS A 42 5.66 -13.53 -3.68
CA HIS A 42 5.65 -13.61 -5.14
C HIS A 42 5.24 -15.00 -5.64
N LEU A 43 4.34 -15.02 -6.64
CA LEU A 43 3.84 -16.23 -7.29
C LEU A 43 4.36 -16.38 -8.72
N ALA A 44 4.34 -15.32 -9.53
CA ALA A 44 4.78 -15.38 -10.91
C ALA A 44 5.26 -14.02 -11.44
N GLU A 45 6.14 -14.09 -12.44
CA GLU A 45 6.61 -12.93 -13.19
C GLU A 45 6.44 -13.20 -14.68
N THR A 46 5.85 -12.25 -15.40
CA THR A 46 5.67 -12.32 -16.85
C THR A 46 6.19 -11.05 -17.50
N GLY A 47 6.23 -11.00 -18.84
CA GLY A 47 6.50 -9.76 -19.56
C GLY A 47 5.44 -8.66 -19.31
N ALA A 48 4.21 -9.05 -18.95
CA ALA A 48 3.07 -8.14 -18.86
C ALA A 48 2.74 -7.70 -17.42
N PHE A 49 2.99 -8.54 -16.42
CA PHE A 49 2.67 -8.29 -15.01
C PHE A 49 3.44 -9.22 -14.07
N SER A 50 3.49 -8.88 -12.79
CA SER A 50 3.76 -9.86 -11.73
C SER A 50 2.50 -10.18 -10.94
N LEU A 51 2.46 -11.41 -10.47
CA LEU A 51 1.44 -11.96 -9.60
C LEU A 51 2.08 -12.27 -8.25
N TRP A 52 1.43 -11.83 -7.18
CA TRP A 52 1.83 -12.10 -5.81
C TRP A 52 0.60 -12.11 -4.91
N TRP A 53 0.72 -12.63 -3.70
CA TRP A 53 -0.36 -12.63 -2.72
C TRP A 53 0.09 -12.05 -1.39
N CYS A 54 -0.87 -11.65 -0.57
CA CYS A 54 -0.64 -11.28 0.83
C CYS A 54 -1.90 -11.56 1.65
N GLU A 55 -1.74 -11.50 2.96
CA GLU A 55 -2.81 -11.62 3.94
C GLU A 55 -3.85 -10.50 3.74
N ALA A 56 -5.12 -10.77 4.08
CA ALA A 56 -6.22 -9.84 3.84
C ALA A 56 -6.14 -8.53 4.64
N THR A 57 -5.32 -8.50 5.70
CA THR A 57 -5.18 -7.34 6.57
C THR A 57 -4.33 -6.22 5.97
N TYR A 58 -3.60 -6.48 4.88
CA TYR A 58 -2.75 -5.48 4.23
C TYR A 58 -3.56 -4.55 3.33
N LYS A 59 -3.24 -3.25 3.37
CA LYS A 59 -3.72 -2.28 2.38
C LYS A 59 -2.70 -2.17 1.24
N VAL A 60 -3.03 -2.76 0.10
CA VAL A 60 -2.15 -2.77 -1.07
C VAL A 60 -2.36 -1.50 -1.90
N GLY A 61 -1.53 -0.48 -1.71
CA GLY A 61 -1.54 0.76 -2.50
C GLY A 61 -1.03 0.59 -3.94
N ARG A 62 -1.30 1.57 -4.81
CA ARG A 62 -0.82 1.57 -6.22
C ARG A 62 0.71 1.58 -6.34
N THR A 63 1.39 2.14 -5.35
CA THR A 63 2.85 2.21 -5.24
C THR A 63 3.42 1.21 -4.24
N PHE A 64 2.61 0.23 -3.80
CA PHE A 64 3.06 -0.77 -2.83
C PHE A 64 4.23 -1.57 -3.43
N PRO A 65 5.32 -1.75 -2.67
CA PRO A 65 6.49 -2.46 -3.17
C PRO A 65 6.12 -3.90 -3.50
N ARG A 66 6.50 -4.35 -4.69
CA ARG A 66 6.31 -5.74 -5.10
C ARG A 66 7.30 -6.64 -4.34
N PRO A 67 6.87 -7.81 -3.82
CA PRO A 67 7.79 -8.77 -3.26
C PRO A 67 8.75 -9.29 -4.34
N PRO A 68 10.07 -9.40 -4.06
CA PRO A 68 11.03 -9.91 -5.04
C PRO A 68 10.76 -11.39 -5.33
N PRO A 69 11.15 -11.90 -6.51
CA PRO A 69 11.08 -13.33 -6.80
C PRO A 69 11.88 -14.11 -5.74
N PRO A 70 11.28 -15.10 -5.06
CA PRO A 70 11.96 -15.81 -4.01
C PRO A 70 12.87 -16.89 -4.62
N GLN A 71 13.81 -17.39 -3.84
CA GLN A 71 14.55 -18.61 -4.19
C GLN A 71 13.62 -19.85 -4.16
N THR A 72 12.57 -19.81 -3.33
CA THR A 72 11.59 -20.88 -3.17
C THR A 72 10.18 -20.29 -3.22
N ALA A 73 9.32 -20.84 -4.07
CA ALA A 73 7.94 -20.39 -4.20
C ALA A 73 7.18 -20.57 -2.87
N GLN A 74 6.37 -19.57 -2.53
CA GLN A 74 5.52 -19.59 -1.34
C GLN A 74 4.06 -19.54 -1.79
N PRO A 75 3.42 -20.71 -2.01
CA PRO A 75 2.02 -20.76 -2.41
C PRO A 75 1.14 -20.23 -1.28
N VAL A 76 -0.08 -19.86 -1.63
CA VAL A 76 -1.11 -19.53 -0.63
C VAL A 76 -1.38 -20.77 0.22
N ARG A 77 -1.28 -20.62 1.54
CA ARG A 77 -1.68 -21.63 2.52
C ARG A 77 -2.65 -20.98 3.48
N ILE A 78 -3.85 -21.55 3.58
CA ILE A 78 -4.91 -21.08 4.45
C ILE A 78 -5.37 -22.23 5.34
N GLU A 79 -5.70 -21.89 6.58
CA GLU A 79 -6.28 -22.79 7.57
C GLU A 79 -7.47 -22.05 8.16
N ALA A 80 -8.63 -22.71 8.22
CA ALA A 80 -9.86 -22.15 8.78
C ALA A 80 -10.57 -23.24 9.58
N ALA A 81 -11.26 -22.86 10.66
CA ALA A 81 -12.12 -23.81 11.35
C ALA A 81 -13.34 -24.17 10.48
N ARG A 82 -14.05 -25.24 10.85
CA ARG A 82 -15.30 -25.61 10.16
C ARG A 82 -16.30 -24.46 10.24
N ASN A 83 -16.84 -24.07 9.08
CA ASN A 83 -17.78 -22.96 8.90
C ASN A 83 -17.18 -21.55 9.10
N GLU A 84 -15.86 -21.42 9.05
CA GLU A 84 -15.18 -20.12 8.97
C GLU A 84 -14.72 -19.82 7.55
N TYR A 85 -14.43 -18.54 7.30
CA TYR A 85 -13.84 -18.05 6.05
C TYR A 85 -12.47 -17.46 6.37
N GLU A 86 -11.47 -17.76 5.54
CA GLU A 86 -10.13 -17.17 5.63
C GLU A 86 -9.80 -16.50 4.29
N PRO A 87 -9.83 -15.16 4.21
CA PRO A 87 -9.56 -14.43 2.98
C PRO A 87 -8.06 -14.21 2.75
N PHE A 88 -7.66 -14.10 1.48
CA PHE A 88 -6.35 -13.59 1.08
C PHE A 88 -6.50 -12.65 -0.10
N GLN A 89 -5.48 -11.83 -0.35
CA GLN A 89 -5.46 -10.92 -1.49
C GLN A 89 -4.51 -11.44 -2.56
N LEU A 90 -5.04 -11.60 -3.77
CA LEU A 90 -4.24 -11.85 -4.97
C LEU A 90 -4.00 -10.53 -5.71
N VAL A 91 -2.72 -10.15 -5.84
CA VAL A 91 -2.32 -8.86 -6.40
C VAL A 91 -1.67 -9.04 -7.77
N ILE A 92 -2.20 -8.29 -8.74
CA ILE A 92 -1.60 -8.16 -10.06
C ILE A 92 -0.95 -6.78 -10.14
N THR A 93 0.35 -6.75 -10.40
CA THR A 93 1.07 -5.49 -10.66
C THR A 93 1.42 -5.41 -12.15
N PRO A 94 0.67 -4.62 -12.95
CA PRO A 94 0.89 -4.50 -14.39
C PRO A 94 2.23 -3.83 -14.72
N LYS A 95 2.90 -4.31 -15.77
CA LYS A 95 4.04 -3.65 -16.45
C LYS A 95 3.61 -2.95 -17.74
N VAL A 96 2.49 -3.41 -18.29
CA VAL A 96 1.84 -2.87 -19.47
C VAL A 96 0.36 -2.73 -19.19
N HIS A 97 -0.36 -2.02 -20.05
CA HIS A 97 -1.81 -1.92 -19.95
C HIS A 97 -2.47 -3.29 -20.24
N LEU A 98 -3.11 -3.88 -19.23
CA LEU A 98 -3.80 -5.16 -19.35
C LEU A 98 -5.26 -4.94 -19.77
N LYS A 99 -5.76 -5.81 -20.64
CA LYS A 99 -7.17 -5.81 -21.07
C LYS A 99 -7.76 -7.21 -20.88
N ARG A 100 -9.04 -7.28 -20.48
CA ARG A 100 -9.81 -8.55 -20.37
C ARG A 100 -9.15 -9.58 -19.44
N LEU A 101 -8.78 -9.16 -18.24
CA LEU A 101 -8.33 -10.07 -17.19
C LEU A 101 -9.42 -11.09 -16.86
N ARG A 102 -9.04 -12.36 -16.71
CA ARG A 102 -9.93 -13.44 -16.28
C ARG A 102 -9.26 -14.21 -15.15
N LEU A 103 -10.02 -14.44 -14.09
CA LEU A 103 -9.67 -15.36 -13.02
C LEU A 103 -10.53 -16.62 -13.17
N ARG A 104 -9.91 -17.78 -13.04
CA ARG A 104 -10.62 -19.06 -12.94
C ARG A 104 -10.12 -19.74 -11.67
N LEU A 105 -11.07 -20.14 -10.83
CA LEU A 105 -10.81 -20.94 -9.63
C LEU A 105 -11.20 -22.39 -9.94
N GLU A 106 -10.32 -23.32 -9.60
CA GLU A 106 -10.63 -24.75 -9.67
C GLU A 106 -11.10 -25.23 -8.29
N PRO A 107 -11.95 -26.27 -8.21
CA PRO A 107 -12.32 -26.89 -6.95
C PRO A 107 -11.09 -27.30 -6.12
N PHE A 108 -11.21 -27.27 -4.80
CA PHE A 108 -10.17 -27.80 -3.92
C PHE A 108 -10.07 -29.31 -4.10
N GLU A 109 -8.85 -29.81 -4.30
CA GLU A 109 -8.56 -31.24 -4.31
C GLU A 109 -8.23 -31.69 -2.89
N PRO A 110 -9.10 -32.47 -2.23
CA PRO A 110 -8.83 -32.92 -0.87
C PRO A 110 -7.68 -33.93 -0.88
N VAL A 111 -6.65 -33.67 -0.08
CA VAL A 111 -5.48 -34.57 0.08
C VAL A 111 -5.89 -35.86 0.79
N GLU A 112 -6.89 -35.80 1.66
CA GLU A 112 -7.49 -36.94 2.35
C GLU A 112 -9.00 -36.92 2.16
N GLN A 113 -9.63 -38.09 2.13
CA GLN A 113 -11.09 -38.20 1.98
C GLN A 113 -11.80 -37.59 3.19
N ALA A 114 -12.10 -36.29 3.10
CA ALA A 114 -12.93 -35.59 4.05
C ALA A 114 -14.41 -35.95 3.83
N PRO A 115 -15.24 -35.98 4.89
CA PRO A 115 -16.69 -36.00 4.72
C PRO A 115 -17.14 -34.87 3.80
N ALA A 116 -18.12 -35.08 2.91
CA ALA A 116 -18.55 -34.08 1.93
C ALA A 116 -18.89 -32.70 2.55
N ALA A 117 -19.39 -32.68 3.79
CA ALA A 117 -19.69 -31.45 4.54
C ALA A 117 -18.43 -30.73 5.11
N ALA A 118 -17.23 -31.19 4.78
CA ALA A 118 -15.95 -30.61 5.18
C ALA A 118 -15.06 -30.26 3.98
N THR A 119 -15.59 -30.35 2.75
CA THR A 119 -14.86 -29.94 1.55
C THR A 119 -14.78 -28.41 1.49
N PRO A 120 -13.59 -27.80 1.43
CA PRO A 120 -13.46 -26.36 1.25
C PRO A 120 -14.10 -25.89 -0.06
N VAL A 121 -14.68 -24.70 -0.05
CA VAL A 121 -15.28 -24.07 -1.24
C VAL A 121 -14.72 -22.67 -1.42
N TRP A 122 -14.65 -22.24 -2.68
CA TRP A 122 -14.50 -20.83 -3.00
C TRP A 122 -15.85 -20.16 -2.82
N ASP A 123 -15.93 -19.23 -1.88
CA ASP A 123 -17.18 -18.53 -1.58
C ASP A 123 -17.34 -17.28 -2.45
N GLU A 124 -16.41 -16.32 -2.32
CA GLU A 124 -16.48 -15.03 -3.00
C GLU A 124 -15.15 -14.64 -3.67
N VAL A 125 -15.26 -13.94 -4.81
CA VAL A 125 -14.16 -13.19 -5.41
C VAL A 125 -14.62 -11.75 -5.62
N ALA A 126 -13.92 -10.81 -4.99
CA ALA A 126 -14.14 -9.39 -5.16
C ALA A 126 -12.95 -8.71 -5.85
N LEU A 127 -13.24 -7.81 -6.78
CA LEU A 127 -12.23 -6.86 -7.26
C LEU A 127 -12.10 -5.73 -6.24
N VAL A 128 -10.88 -5.49 -5.76
CA VAL A 128 -10.59 -4.43 -4.80
C VAL A 128 -10.26 -3.14 -5.54
N ASP A 129 -11.13 -2.14 -5.40
CA ASP A 129 -10.95 -0.81 -5.98
C ASP A 129 -10.33 0.19 -4.99
N TYR A 130 -9.63 1.16 -5.56
CA TYR A 130 -9.06 2.28 -4.80
C TYR A 130 -10.07 3.41 -4.65
N VAL A 131 -10.35 3.78 -3.41
CA VAL A 131 -11.11 4.99 -3.10
C VAL A 131 -10.13 6.17 -2.97
N PRO A 132 -10.37 7.30 -3.67
CA PRO A 132 -9.64 8.53 -3.41
C PRO A 132 -9.81 8.94 -1.95
N VAL A 133 -8.68 9.20 -1.28
CA VAL A 133 -8.65 9.69 0.10
C VAL A 133 -8.38 11.18 0.15
#